data_AF-A0A2E0BR26-F1
#
_entry.id   AF-A0A2E0BR26-F1
#
_cell.length_a   1.000
_cell.length_b   1.000
_cell.length_c   1.000
_cell.angle_alpha   90.00
_cell.angle_beta   90.00
_cell.angle_gamma   90.00
#
_symmetry.space_group_name_H-M   'P 1'
#
loop_
_entity.id
_entity.type
_entity.pdbx_description
1 polymer ?
#
loop_
_entity_poly.entity_id
_entity_poly.type
_entity_poly.pdbx_seq_one_letter_code
_entity_poly.pdbx_strand_id
1 'polypeptide(L)'
;MKSEMLNPPNYLRNVGNVPQNNPDGEHRFKKGKDQKETIMKLSKFVKQAVQEVIAEDKLNLFVEKNVPTNPSKWSYYKSQAKKKFDVYPSAYANAWAAKQYKAAGGGWRKG
;
A
#
# COMPACT_ATOMS: atom_id res chain seq x y z
N MET A 1 -33.47 -72.45 -15.42
CA MET A 1 -33.70 -71.07 -14.92
C MET A 1 -32.82 -70.15 -15.74
N LYS A 2 -33.43 -69.25 -16.52
CA LYS A 2 -32.84 -68.32 -17.50
C LYS A 2 -32.14 -67.15 -16.77
N SER A 3 -30.84 -66.93 -17.00
CA SER A 3 -30.22 -65.80 -17.72
C SER A 3 -30.63 -64.39 -17.29
N GLU A 4 -29.67 -63.58 -16.84
CA GLU A 4 -29.18 -62.38 -17.57
C GLU A 4 -28.14 -61.61 -16.74
N MET A 5 -27.04 -61.26 -17.39
CA MET A 5 -25.99 -60.37 -16.90
C MET A 5 -26.43 -58.92 -17.12
N LEU A 6 -26.24 -58.02 -16.15
CA LEU A 6 -26.09 -56.58 -16.42
C LEU A 6 -25.36 -55.86 -15.27
N ASN A 7 -24.33 -55.09 -15.60
CA ASN A 7 -23.55 -54.21 -14.71
C ASN A 7 -24.01 -52.73 -14.93
N PRO A 8 -23.52 -51.72 -14.17
CA PRO A 8 -24.02 -51.08 -12.94
C PRO A 8 -24.58 -49.64 -13.19
N PRO A 9 -24.84 -48.81 -12.15
CA PRO A 9 -23.97 -47.63 -12.00
C PRO A 9 -23.60 -47.20 -10.56
N ASN A 10 -22.36 -46.67 -10.49
CA ASN A 10 -21.79 -45.68 -9.56
C ASN A 10 -22.85 -44.58 -9.23
N TYR A 11 -22.92 -43.93 -8.06
CA TYR A 11 -22.11 -42.77 -7.67
C TYR A 11 -22.43 -42.41 -6.21
N LEU A 12 -21.39 -42.21 -5.41
CA LEU A 12 -21.30 -41.35 -4.22
C LEU A 12 -22.62 -40.65 -3.79
N ARG A 13 -23.30 -41.17 -2.76
CA ARG A 13 -24.22 -40.33 -1.99
C ARG A 13 -23.39 -39.54 -0.98
N ASN A 14 -23.18 -38.27 -1.28
CA ASN A 14 -22.73 -37.27 -0.30
C ASN A 14 -23.53 -37.44 0.99
N VAL A 15 -22.86 -37.86 2.07
CA VAL A 15 -23.39 -37.73 3.43
C VAL A 15 -23.29 -36.27 3.85
N GLY A 16 -24.10 -35.41 3.23
CA GLY A 16 -24.38 -34.10 3.78
C GLY A 16 -25.11 -34.29 5.11
N ASN A 17 -24.68 -33.57 6.15
CA ASN A 17 -25.35 -33.58 7.46
C ASN A 17 -26.85 -33.36 7.28
N VAL A 18 -27.64 -34.36 7.67
CA VAL A 18 -29.10 -34.23 7.79
C VAL A 18 -29.35 -33.33 9.01
N PRO A 19 -29.97 -32.15 8.87
CA PRO A 19 -30.26 -31.29 10.01
C PRO A 19 -31.32 -31.97 10.89
N GLN A 20 -31.01 -32.14 12.16
CA GLN A 20 -31.93 -32.70 13.14
C GLN A 20 -33.00 -31.67 13.49
N ASN A 21 -34.24 -31.99 13.13
CA ASN A 21 -35.52 -31.54 13.71
C ASN A 21 -35.70 -30.04 14.02
N ASN A 22 -36.48 -29.35 13.18
CA ASN A 22 -37.22 -28.15 13.60
C ASN A 22 -38.70 -28.30 13.18
N PRO A 23 -39.67 -28.19 14.11
CA PRO A 23 -41.08 -28.25 13.78
C PRO A 23 -41.50 -26.95 13.11
N ASP A 24 -42.16 -27.08 11.96
CA ASP A 24 -43.08 -26.16 11.31
C ASP A 24 -42.87 -24.66 11.59
N GLY A 25 -41.98 -24.02 10.83
CA GLY A 25 -41.83 -22.56 10.88
C GLY A 25 -40.78 -22.04 9.93
N GLU A 26 -41.20 -21.71 8.70
CA GLU A 26 -40.48 -20.94 7.68
C GLU A 26 -38.93 -21.05 7.69
N HIS A 27 -38.38 -21.88 6.80
CA HIS A 27 -36.98 -21.74 6.40
C HIS A 27 -36.79 -20.48 5.55
N ARG A 28 -36.76 -19.31 6.18
CA ARG A 28 -36.21 -18.10 5.56
C ARG A 28 -34.70 -18.30 5.44
N PHE A 29 -34.25 -18.82 4.31
CA PHE A 29 -32.85 -18.61 3.90
C PHE A 29 -32.61 -17.11 3.95
N LYS A 30 -31.82 -16.62 4.93
CA LYS A 30 -31.41 -15.21 4.94
C LYS A 30 -30.60 -15.02 3.66
N LYS A 31 -31.22 -14.40 2.65
CA LYS A 31 -30.61 -14.08 1.37
C LYS A 31 -29.26 -13.45 1.69
N GLY A 32 -28.19 -14.20 1.43
CA GLY A 32 -26.85 -13.85 1.87
C GLY A 32 -26.58 -12.41 1.44
N LYS A 33 -26.16 -11.57 2.39
CA LYS A 33 -25.85 -10.17 2.09
C LYS A 33 -24.96 -10.16 0.86
N ASP A 34 -25.49 -9.47 -0.14
CA ASP A 34 -25.00 -9.31 -1.49
C ASP A 34 -23.48 -9.45 -1.59
N GLN A 35 -22.99 -10.44 -2.35
CA GLN A 35 -21.56 -10.61 -2.61
C GLN A 35 -20.92 -9.30 -3.08
N LYS A 36 -21.68 -8.42 -3.76
CA LYS A 36 -21.25 -7.08 -4.17
C LYS A 36 -21.03 -6.16 -2.97
N GLU A 37 -21.82 -6.24 -1.91
CA GLU A 37 -21.59 -5.46 -0.66
C GLU A 37 -20.25 -5.87 -0.03
N THR A 38 -19.98 -7.18 0.01
CA THR A 38 -18.71 -7.71 0.53
C THR A 38 -17.52 -7.25 -0.32
N ILE A 39 -17.65 -7.32 -1.65
CA ILE A 39 -16.63 -6.84 -2.60
C ILE A 39 -16.42 -5.33 -2.50
N MET A 40 -17.50 -4.55 -2.37
CA MET A 40 -17.42 -3.09 -2.19
C MET A 40 -16.75 -2.70 -0.87
N LYS A 41 -17.02 -3.45 0.20
CA LYS A 41 -16.36 -3.24 1.48
C LYS A 41 -14.87 -3.55 1.38
N LEU A 42 -14.50 -4.66 0.73
CA LEU A 42 -13.09 -5.02 0.51
C LEU A 42 -12.37 -3.98 -0.36
N SER A 43 -12.98 -3.54 -1.46
CA SER A 43 -12.38 -2.54 -2.36
C SER A 43 -12.15 -1.20 -1.66
N LYS A 44 -13.06 -0.80 -0.76
CA LYS A 44 -12.89 0.38 0.09
C LYS A 44 -11.65 0.26 0.99
N PHE A 45 -11.46 -0.88 1.64
CA PHE A 45 -10.28 -1.13 2.47
C PHE A 45 -8.99 -1.13 1.65
N VAL A 46 -8.97 -1.80 0.50
CA VAL A 46 -7.82 -1.81 -0.40
C VAL A 46 -7.48 -0.38 -0.86
N LYS A 47 -8.48 0.40 -1.25
CA LYS A 47 -8.28 1.80 -1.66
C LYS A 47 -7.71 2.65 -0.52
N GLN A 48 -8.22 2.48 0.70
CA GLN A 48 -7.73 3.19 1.88
C GLN A 48 -6.27 2.84 2.18
N ALA A 49 -5.94 1.54 2.22
CA ALA A 49 -4.57 1.08 2.47
C ALA A 49 -3.59 1.59 1.40
N VAL A 50 -3.97 1.56 0.12
CA VAL A 50 -3.12 2.11 -0.97
C VAL A 50 -2.93 3.62 -0.81
N GLN A 51 -3.99 4.36 -0.45
CA GLN A 51 -3.88 5.81 -0.22
C GLN A 51 -2.97 6.15 0.94
N GLU A 52 -3.03 5.37 2.02
CA GLU A 52 -2.19 5.52 3.21
C GLU A 52 -0.70 5.29 2.87
N VAL A 53 -0.37 4.18 2.21
CA VAL A 53 1.02 3.90 1.77
C VAL A 53 1.55 4.99 0.83
N ILE A 54 0.74 5.46 -0.13
CA ILE A 54 1.15 6.55 -1.03
C ILE A 54 1.35 7.86 -0.24
N ALA A 55 0.51 8.13 0.75
CA ALA A 55 0.66 9.32 1.59
C ALA A 55 1.93 9.24 2.45
N GLU A 56 2.23 8.08 3.03
CA GLU A 56 3.47 7.82 3.77
C GLU A 56 4.71 7.99 2.88
N ASP A 57 4.73 7.43 1.67
CA ASP A 57 5.83 7.61 0.72
C ASP A 57 6.06 9.09 0.37
N LYS A 58 4.97 9.83 0.12
CA LYS A 58 5.05 11.27 -0.15
C LYS A 58 5.55 12.05 1.05
N LEU A 59 5.11 11.72 2.26
CA LEU A 59 5.62 12.34 3.47
C LEU A 59 7.11 12.01 3.64
N ASN A 60 7.50 10.76 3.43
CA ASN A 60 8.90 10.31 3.48
C ASN A 60 9.80 11.11 2.53
N LEU A 61 9.35 11.55 1.34
CA LEU A 61 10.15 12.46 0.51
C LEU A 61 10.52 13.79 1.20
N PHE A 62 9.70 14.27 2.14
CA PHE A 62 9.95 15.50 2.89
C PHE A 62 10.66 15.25 4.22
N VAL A 63 10.45 14.09 4.87
CA VAL A 63 11.07 13.74 6.15
C VAL A 63 12.38 12.95 6.02
N GLU A 64 12.64 12.32 4.87
CA GLU A 64 13.86 11.58 4.59
C GLU A 64 15.06 12.51 4.78
N LYS A 65 15.96 12.12 5.68
CA LYS A 65 17.14 12.91 6.02
C LYS A 65 18.04 12.96 4.80
N ASN A 66 18.08 14.11 4.14
CA ASN A 66 19.03 14.34 3.07
C ASN A 66 20.41 14.66 3.67
N VAL A 67 21.34 13.71 3.59
CA VAL A 67 22.69 13.84 4.15
C VAL A 67 23.68 14.26 3.05
N PRO A 68 24.40 15.39 3.18
CA PRO A 68 25.41 15.77 2.21
C PRO A 68 26.55 14.74 2.19
N THR A 69 26.97 14.29 1.01
CA THR A 69 28.15 13.40 0.85
C THR A 69 29.42 14.00 1.43
N ASN A 70 29.55 15.33 1.39
CA ASN A 70 30.62 16.08 2.04
C ASN A 70 30.03 17.23 2.89
N PRO A 71 29.79 16.99 4.19
CA PRO A 71 29.21 17.98 5.09
C PRO A 71 30.02 19.27 5.21
N SER A 72 31.35 19.18 5.18
CA SER A 72 32.24 20.34 5.27
C SER A 72 32.09 21.28 4.07
N LYS A 73 32.06 20.73 2.85
CA LYS A 73 31.79 21.51 1.62
C LYS A 73 30.40 22.14 1.64
N TRP A 74 29.38 21.39 2.08
CA TRP A 74 28.02 21.93 2.19
C TRP A 74 27.95 23.10 3.18
N SER A 75 28.58 22.96 4.35
CA SER A 75 28.66 24.02 5.36
C SER A 75 29.39 25.26 4.82
N TYR A 76 30.49 25.07 4.10
CA TYR A 76 31.22 26.14 3.44
C TYR A 76 30.30 26.93 2.49
N TYR A 77 29.65 26.28 1.52
CA TYR A 77 28.78 26.99 0.57
C TYR A 77 27.52 27.58 1.22
N LYS A 78 27.02 26.98 2.30
CA LYS A 78 25.96 27.58 3.12
C LYS A 78 26.41 28.91 3.72
N SER A 79 27.63 28.99 4.24
CA SER A 79 28.19 30.25 4.76
C SER A 79 28.40 31.29 3.65
N GLN A 80 28.82 30.86 2.46
CA GLN A 80 28.98 31.76 1.31
C GLN A 80 27.63 32.31 0.84
N ALA A 81 26.57 31.51 0.90
CA ALA A 81 25.22 31.96 0.57
C ALA A 81 24.72 33.01 1.57
N LYS A 82 24.94 32.80 2.87
CA LYS A 82 24.62 33.79 3.91
C LYS A 82 25.34 35.13 3.73
N LYS A 83 26.54 35.12 3.13
CA LYS A 83 27.29 36.34 2.82
C LYS A 83 26.84 37.01 1.52
N LYS A 84 26.46 36.21 0.52
CA LYS A 84 26.09 36.67 -0.82
C LYS A 84 24.67 37.24 -0.87
N PHE A 85 23.75 36.63 -0.14
CA PHE A 85 22.34 37.00 -0.13
C PHE A 85 22.01 37.67 1.19
N ASP A 86 21.36 38.82 1.10
CA ASP A 86 20.90 39.58 2.27
C ASP A 86 19.89 38.77 3.10
N VAL A 87 19.01 38.02 2.43
CA VAL A 87 18.01 37.16 3.07
C VAL A 87 18.39 35.68 2.98
N TYR A 88 18.70 35.09 4.13
CA TYR A 88 18.93 33.66 4.30
C TYR A 88 18.17 33.11 5.53
N PRO A 89 17.44 31.99 5.43
CA PRO A 89 17.25 31.15 4.25
C PRO A 89 16.22 31.75 3.28
N SER A 90 16.55 31.77 1.99
CA SER A 90 15.61 32.06 0.90
C SER A 90 15.70 30.98 -0.17
N ALA A 91 14.64 30.83 -0.99
CA ALA A 91 14.63 29.85 -2.07
C ALA A 91 15.84 30.03 -3.02
N TYR A 92 16.14 31.28 -3.39
CA TYR A 92 17.28 31.62 -4.24
C TYR A 92 18.63 31.36 -3.58
N ALA A 93 18.79 31.71 -2.30
CA ALA A 93 20.06 31.48 -1.59
C ALA A 93 20.32 29.98 -1.38
N ASN A 94 19.28 29.20 -1.04
CA ASN A 94 19.38 27.75 -0.89
C ASN A 94 19.67 27.06 -2.22
N ALA A 95 19.00 27.46 -3.30
CA ALA A 95 19.26 26.94 -4.64
C ALA A 95 20.69 27.26 -5.11
N TRP A 96 21.17 28.47 -4.84
CA TRP A 96 22.55 28.85 -5.16
C TRP A 96 23.56 28.01 -4.38
N ALA A 97 23.39 27.85 -3.06
CA ALA A 97 24.28 27.01 -2.24
C ALA A 97 24.32 25.57 -2.74
N ALA A 98 23.17 24.99 -3.07
CA ALA A 98 23.07 23.63 -3.61
C ALA A 98 23.74 23.50 -4.98
N LYS A 99 23.57 24.50 -5.87
CA LYS A 99 24.21 24.53 -7.18
C LYS A 99 25.73 24.56 -7.06
N GLN A 100 26.28 25.41 -6.18
CA GLN A 100 27.72 25.50 -5.95
C GLN A 100 28.28 24.24 -5.31
N TYR A 101 27.59 23.69 -4.30
CA TYR A 101 27.96 22.43 -3.67
C TYR A 101 28.02 21.29 -4.69
N LYS A 102 27.03 21.17 -5.56
CA LYS A 102 27.02 20.16 -6.64
C LYS A 102 28.15 20.36 -7.65
N ALA A 103 28.41 21.61 -8.05
CA ALA A 103 29.53 21.94 -8.94
C ALA A 103 30.90 21.59 -8.33
N ALA A 104 31.04 21.67 -7.00
CA ALA A 104 32.25 21.29 -6.26
C ALA A 104 32.38 19.78 -6.00
N GLY A 105 31.60 18.95 -6.71
CA GLY A 105 31.55 17.50 -6.55
C GLY A 105 30.75 17.03 -5.33
N GLY A 106 29.94 17.92 -4.74
CA GLY A 106 29.02 17.58 -3.66
C GLY A 106 27.80 16.82 -4.16
N GLY A 107 27.33 15.86 -3.35
CA GLY A 107 26.14 15.08 -3.62
C GLY A 107 25.29 14.91 -2.37
N TRP A 108 24.21 14.17 -2.53
CA TRP A 108 23.23 13.88 -1.49
C TRP A 108 23.11 12.37 -1.33
N ARG A 109 23.13 11.88 -0.10
CA ARG A 109 22.88 10.48 0.25
C ARG A 109 21.50 10.39 0.88
N LYS A 110 20.82 9.28 0.57
CA LYS A 110 19.69 8.83 1.38
C LYS A 110 20.24 8.44 2.76
N GLY A 111 19.71 9.08 3.80
CA GLY A 111 20.09 8.87 5.20
C GLY A 111 19.26 7.78 5.87
#